data_AF-A0A2E6GY94-F1
#
_entry.id   AF-A0A2E6GY94-F1
#
_cell.length_a   1.000
_cell.length_b   1.000
_cell.length_c   1.000
_cell.angle_alpha   90.00
_cell.angle_beta   90.00
_cell.angle_gamma   90.00
#
_symmetry.space_group_name_H-M   'P 1'
#
loop_
_entity.id
_entity.type
_entity.pdbx_description
1 polymer ?
#
loop_
_entity_poly.entity_id
_entity_poly.type
_entity_poly.pdbx_seq_one_letter_code
_entity_poly.pdbx_strand_id
1 'polypeptide(L)'
;MPSDIEQLQSRLNHHVRGLVWVSNTGLETYPRPFYALNYFLNGLLLKMEQSGQKGPSKNLYCTKHFDKNFFLGHIKADQDSLDKELLSLMSWVKTQIDDSDKILVLDQSNKQVTKALQKKYPKLNFENFDLN
;
A
#
# COMPACT_ATOMS: atom_id res chain seq x y z
N MET A 1 -3.09 22.82 -7.07
CA MET A 1 -2.93 21.60 -6.25
C MET A 1 -2.51 20.48 -7.20
N PRO A 2 -1.37 19.81 -6.98
CA PRO A 2 -0.96 18.69 -7.82
C PRO A 2 -1.96 17.54 -7.70
N SER A 3 -2.24 16.85 -8.80
CA SER A 3 -3.14 15.70 -8.81
C SER A 3 -2.57 14.53 -7.98
N ASP A 4 -3.42 13.59 -7.55
CA ASP A 4 -2.96 12.39 -6.84
C ASP A 4 -1.90 11.62 -7.64
N ILE A 5 -2.01 11.63 -8.97
CA ILE A 5 -1.05 11.03 -9.89
C ILE A 5 0.31 11.72 -9.77
N GLU A 6 0.33 13.05 -9.85
CA GLU A 6 1.59 13.83 -9.75
C GLU A 6 2.26 13.64 -8.39
N GLN A 7 1.47 13.65 -7.31
CA GLN A 7 1.97 13.44 -5.95
C GLN A 7 2.58 12.04 -5.81
N LEU A 8 1.88 10.99 -6.26
CA LEU A 8 2.40 9.62 -6.24
C LEU A 8 3.63 9.46 -7.13
N GLN A 9 3.62 10.02 -8.34
CA GLN A 9 4.73 9.94 -9.29
C GLN A 9 6.02 10.54 -8.72
N SER A 10 5.91 11.63 -7.94
CA SER A 10 7.07 12.27 -7.31
C SER A 10 7.75 11.40 -6.24
N ARG A 11 7.03 10.39 -5.70
CA ARG A 11 7.51 9.52 -4.63
C ARG A 11 7.84 8.12 -5.09
N LEU A 12 7.10 7.59 -6.06
CA LEU A 12 7.31 6.25 -6.62
C LEU A 12 8.56 6.24 -7.50
N ASN A 13 9.70 5.87 -6.91
CA ASN A 13 10.98 5.71 -7.60
C ASN A 13 11.52 4.27 -7.45
N HIS A 14 12.70 4.00 -8.01
CA HIS A 14 13.30 2.66 -8.03
C HIS A 14 13.68 2.10 -6.65
N HIS A 15 13.73 2.93 -5.61
CA HIS A 15 13.91 2.50 -4.23
C HIS A 15 12.59 2.15 -3.54
N VAL A 16 11.44 2.58 -4.06
CA VAL A 16 10.14 2.26 -3.46
C VAL A 16 9.64 0.94 -4.00
N ARG A 17 9.42 -0.01 -3.10
CA ARG A 17 9.05 -1.40 -3.44
C ARG A 17 7.66 -1.78 -2.98
N GLY A 18 7.02 -0.93 -2.19
CA GLY A 18 5.60 -1.04 -2.01
C GLY A 18 4.98 0.12 -1.29
N LEU A 19 3.67 0.02 -1.18
CA LEU A 19 2.81 1.01 -0.56
C LEU A 19 1.82 0.29 0.35
N VAL A 20 1.75 0.73 1.61
CA VAL A 20 0.71 0.36 2.55
C VAL A 20 -0.30 1.50 2.57
N TRP A 21 -1.49 1.24 2.07
CA TRP A 21 -2.59 2.18 2.00
C TRP A 21 -3.61 1.82 3.08
N VAL A 22 -3.79 2.72 4.04
CA VAL A 22 -4.77 2.58 5.10
C VAL A 22 -5.86 3.63 4.91
N SER A 23 -7.10 3.20 4.66
CA SER A 23 -8.23 4.10 4.42
C SER A 23 -9.38 3.84 5.39
N ASN A 24 -10.28 4.81 5.51
CA ASN A 24 -11.46 4.69 6.36
C ASN A 24 -12.58 3.84 5.72
N THR A 25 -12.54 3.64 4.40
CA THR A 25 -13.52 2.86 3.64
C THR A 25 -12.86 1.71 2.90
N GLY A 26 -13.65 0.71 2.48
CA GLY A 26 -13.15 -0.42 1.67
C GLY A 26 -12.90 -0.03 0.21
N LEU A 27 -12.22 -0.90 -0.54
CA LEU A 27 -11.89 -0.65 -1.95
C LEU A 27 -13.13 -0.55 -2.84
N GLU A 28 -14.22 -1.20 -2.46
CA GLU A 28 -15.51 -1.19 -3.17
C GLU A 28 -16.11 0.21 -3.29
N THR A 29 -15.70 1.15 -2.43
CA THR A 29 -16.14 2.55 -2.47
C THR A 29 -15.21 3.44 -3.29
N TYR A 30 -14.18 2.87 -3.93
CA TYR A 30 -13.15 3.59 -4.67
C TYR A 30 -12.55 4.80 -3.90
N PRO A 31 -12.05 4.61 -2.66
CA PRO A 31 -11.57 5.72 -1.84
C PRO A 31 -10.40 6.45 -2.50
N ARG A 32 -10.30 7.78 -2.37
CA ARG A 32 -9.10 8.52 -2.81
C ARG A 32 -7.85 7.88 -2.17
N PRO A 33 -6.76 7.56 -2.92
CA PRO A 33 -6.48 7.85 -4.33
C PRO A 33 -6.64 6.63 -5.26
N PHE A 34 -7.71 5.84 -5.12
CA PHE A 34 -7.93 4.56 -5.82
C PHE A 34 -7.54 4.61 -7.30
N TYR A 35 -8.04 5.60 -8.05
CA TYR A 35 -7.81 5.68 -9.49
C TYR A 35 -6.35 5.94 -9.85
N ALA A 36 -5.63 6.74 -9.03
CA ALA A 36 -4.21 6.97 -9.25
C ALA A 36 -3.41 5.69 -8.96
N LEU A 37 -3.69 5.00 -7.85
CA LEU A 37 -3.06 3.71 -7.55
C LEU A 37 -3.38 2.66 -8.62
N ASN A 38 -4.63 2.60 -9.07
CA ASN A 38 -5.06 1.71 -10.14
C ASN A 38 -4.33 2.01 -11.47
N TYR A 39 -4.07 3.29 -11.76
CA TYR A 39 -3.25 3.69 -12.92
C TYR A 39 -1.82 3.15 -12.81
N PHE A 40 -1.13 3.36 -11.68
CA PHE A 40 0.23 2.81 -11.45
C PHE A 40 0.28 1.28 -11.44
N LEU A 41 -0.83 0.63 -11.11
CA LEU A 41 -0.96 -0.81 -11.09
C LEU A 41 -1.54 -1.39 -12.40
N ASN A 42 -1.56 -0.62 -13.50
CA ASN A 42 -2.05 -1.08 -14.81
C ASN A 42 -3.47 -1.69 -14.78
N GLY A 43 -4.36 -1.09 -13.98
CA GLY A 43 -5.74 -1.53 -13.83
C GLY A 43 -5.95 -2.74 -12.93
N LEU A 44 -4.93 -3.20 -12.20
CA LEU A 44 -5.01 -4.42 -11.37
C LEU A 44 -6.10 -4.36 -10.31
N LEU A 45 -6.28 -3.20 -9.66
CA LEU A 45 -7.30 -3.03 -8.62
C LEU A 45 -8.70 -3.24 -9.18
N LEU A 46 -9.04 -2.56 -10.28
CA LEU A 46 -10.33 -2.74 -10.95
C LEU A 46 -10.55 -4.17 -11.42
N LYS A 47 -9.53 -4.81 -12.00
CA LYS A 47 -9.63 -6.21 -12.47
C LYS A 47 -9.94 -7.17 -11.33
N MET A 48 -9.27 -7.01 -10.19
CA MET A 48 -9.47 -7.87 -9.03
C MET A 48 -10.86 -7.67 -8.43
N GLU A 49 -11.31 -6.43 -8.26
CA GLU A 49 -12.66 -6.12 -7.78
C GLU A 49 -13.75 -6.70 -8.71
N GLN A 50 -13.60 -6.55 -10.03
CA GLN A 50 -14.56 -7.06 -11.01
C GLN A 50 -14.57 -8.59 -11.13
N SER A 51 -13.41 -9.23 -10.92
CA SER A 51 -13.30 -10.69 -11.03
C SER A 51 -13.98 -11.44 -9.88
N GLY A 52 -14.31 -10.75 -8.78
CA GLY A 52 -14.83 -11.38 -7.55
C GLY A 52 -13.89 -12.42 -6.94
N GLN A 53 -12.64 -12.53 -7.43
CA GLN A 53 -11.67 -13.48 -6.91
C GLN A 53 -11.24 -13.06 -5.51
N LYS A 54 -11.80 -13.75 -4.52
CA LYS A 54 -11.33 -13.72 -3.12
C LYS A 54 -9.98 -14.46 -3.05
N GLY A 55 -8.92 -13.84 -3.55
CA GLY A 55 -7.56 -14.35 -3.40
C GLY A 55 -7.13 -14.47 -1.93
N PRO A 56 -6.04 -15.20 -1.62
CA PRO A 56 -5.69 -15.65 -0.27
C PRO A 56 -5.33 -14.56 0.75
N SER A 57 -5.33 -13.29 0.35
CA SER A 57 -5.34 -12.13 1.24
C SER A 57 -5.98 -11.00 0.44
N LYS A 58 -7.20 -10.58 0.80
CA LYS A 58 -8.05 -9.66 0.02
C LYS A 58 -7.47 -8.27 -0.26
N ASN A 59 -6.26 -8.03 0.25
CA ASN A 59 -5.74 -6.72 0.57
C ASN A 59 -4.29 -6.55 0.09
N LEU A 60 -3.72 -7.51 -0.64
CA LEU A 60 -2.34 -7.44 -1.15
C LEU A 60 -2.31 -7.66 -2.65
N TYR A 61 -1.79 -6.68 -3.36
CA TYR A 61 -1.69 -6.64 -4.82
C TYR A 61 -0.22 -6.55 -5.21
N CYS A 62 0.20 -7.32 -6.20
CA CYS A 62 1.58 -7.35 -6.65
C CYS A 62 1.65 -7.06 -8.16
N THR A 63 2.55 -6.15 -8.53
CA THR A 63 2.87 -5.82 -9.92
C THR A 63 4.39 -5.73 -10.10
N LYS A 64 4.85 -5.29 -11.28
CA LYS A 64 6.23 -4.89 -11.51
C LYS A 64 6.34 -3.37 -11.60
N HIS A 65 7.36 -2.82 -10.95
CA HIS A 65 7.74 -1.41 -11.03
C HIS A 65 9.27 -1.33 -11.10
N PHE A 66 9.82 -0.65 -12.12
CA PHE A 66 11.26 -0.62 -12.41
C PHE A 66 11.92 -2.01 -12.41
N ASP A 67 11.34 -2.95 -13.17
CA ASP A 67 11.79 -4.35 -13.31
C ASP A 67 11.85 -5.20 -12.03
N LYS A 68 11.30 -4.68 -10.93
CA LYS A 68 11.27 -5.37 -9.65
C LYS A 68 9.83 -5.44 -9.09
N ASN A 69 9.54 -6.42 -8.22
CA ASN A 69 8.19 -6.64 -7.65
C ASN A 69 7.69 -5.45 -6.82
N PHE A 70 6.60 -4.80 -7.18
CA PHE A 70 5.99 -3.76 -6.37
C PHE A 70 4.72 -4.27 -5.72
N PHE A 71 4.55 -4.05 -4.42
CA PHE A 71 3.35 -4.46 -3.70
C PHE A 71 2.51 -3.26 -3.26
N LEU A 72 1.18 -3.40 -3.34
CA LEU A 72 0.22 -2.51 -2.72
C LEU A 72 -0.57 -3.33 -1.70
N GLY A 73 -0.51 -2.90 -0.45
CA GLY A 73 -1.37 -3.40 0.60
C GLY A 73 -2.48 -2.41 0.91
N HIS A 74 -3.74 -2.81 0.85
CA HIS A 74 -4.88 -1.98 1.27
C HIS A 74 -5.45 -2.48 2.60
N ILE A 75 -5.65 -1.60 3.57
CA ILE A 75 -6.27 -1.96 4.84
C ILE A 75 -7.35 -0.95 5.18
N LYS A 76 -8.53 -1.46 5.55
CA LYS A 76 -9.60 -0.64 6.09
C LYS A 76 -9.39 -0.43 7.58
N ALA A 77 -9.30 0.83 8.00
CA ALA A 77 -8.91 1.20 9.35
C ALA A 77 -9.94 0.90 10.43
N ASP A 78 -11.22 0.72 10.09
CA ASP A 78 -12.30 0.49 11.05
C ASP A 78 -12.33 -0.93 11.64
N GLN A 79 -11.42 -1.80 11.23
CA GLN A 79 -11.34 -3.14 11.77
C GLN A 79 -10.46 -3.20 13.03
N ASP A 80 -10.96 -3.87 14.08
CA ASP A 80 -10.17 -4.29 15.25
C ASP A 80 -8.97 -5.18 14.87
N SER A 81 -8.90 -5.64 13.62
CA SER A 81 -7.84 -6.47 13.05
C SER A 81 -6.72 -5.71 12.35
N LEU A 82 -6.64 -4.37 12.39
CA LEU A 82 -5.58 -3.60 11.71
C LEU A 82 -4.17 -4.17 11.98
N ASP A 83 -3.85 -4.45 13.25
CA ASP A 83 -2.54 -5.02 13.61
C ASP A 83 -2.30 -6.42 13.02
N LYS A 84 -3.36 -7.23 12.94
CA LYS A 84 -3.32 -8.58 12.36
C LYS A 84 -3.15 -8.55 10.84
N GLU A 85 -3.83 -7.62 10.18
CA GLU A 85 -3.71 -7.44 8.72
C GLU A 85 -2.33 -6.88 8.35
N LEU A 86 -1.86 -5.87 9.08
CA LEU A 86 -0.49 -5.34 8.92
C LEU A 86 0.55 -6.45 9.12
N LEU A 87 0.39 -7.28 10.17
CA LEU A 87 1.26 -8.43 10.40
C LEU A 87 1.27 -9.40 9.22
N SER A 88 0.10 -9.76 8.72
CA SER A 88 -0.05 -10.71 7.62
C SER A 88 0.61 -10.17 6.35
N LEU A 89 0.31 -8.93 5.98
CA LEU A 89 0.91 -8.22 4.85
C LEU A 89 2.44 -8.16 4.98
N MET A 90 2.93 -7.70 6.12
CA MET A 90 4.36 -7.49 6.33
C MET A 90 5.14 -8.81 6.40
N SER A 91 4.51 -9.91 6.82
CA SER A 91 5.14 -11.23 6.85
C SER A 91 5.56 -11.73 5.46
N TRP A 92 4.81 -11.37 4.43
CA TRP A 92 5.13 -11.67 3.05
C TRP A 92 6.10 -10.64 2.46
N VAL A 93 5.81 -9.35 2.66
CA VAL A 93 6.60 -8.23 2.14
C VAL A 93 8.07 -8.30 2.55
N LYS A 94 8.37 -8.63 3.81
CA LYS A 94 9.75 -8.75 4.32
C LYS A 94 10.60 -9.79 3.57
N THR A 95 9.97 -10.73 2.85
CA THR A 95 10.68 -11.75 2.07
C THR A 95 11.02 -11.29 0.66
N GLN A 96 10.51 -10.12 0.24
CA GLN A 96 10.54 -9.62 -1.12
C GLN A 96 11.28 -8.27 -1.25
N ILE A 97 11.80 -7.73 -0.15
CA ILE A 97 12.45 -6.42 -0.08
C ILE A 97 13.82 -6.54 0.56
N ASP A 98 14.73 -5.69 0.11
CA ASP A 98 16.08 -5.53 0.65
C ASP A 98 16.13 -4.41 1.69
N ASP A 99 17.18 -4.38 2.52
CA ASP A 99 17.34 -3.34 3.55
C ASP A 99 17.45 -1.90 2.96
N SER A 100 17.84 -1.77 1.69
CA SER A 100 17.90 -0.48 0.98
C SER A 100 16.54 -0.01 0.45
N ASP A 101 15.55 -0.88 0.44
CA ASP A 101 14.25 -0.62 -0.15
C ASP A 101 13.32 0.16 0.80
N LYS A 102 12.46 0.98 0.22
CA LYS A 102 11.47 1.81 0.91
C LYS A 102 10.06 1.28 0.74
N ILE A 103 9.27 1.42 1.80
CA ILE A 103 7.84 1.20 1.82
C ILE A 103 7.16 2.53 2.13
N LEU A 104 6.31 2.99 1.22
CA LEU A 104 5.48 4.17 1.47
C LEU A 104 4.26 3.77 2.31
N VAL A 105 3.87 4.62 3.24
CA VAL A 105 2.67 4.43 4.04
C VAL A 105 1.74 5.62 3.79
N LEU A 106 0.60 5.35 3.17
CA LEU A 106 -0.48 6.30 2.96
C LEU A 106 -1.55 6.04 4.02
N ASP A 107 -1.45 6.73 5.15
CA ASP A 107 -2.36 6.57 6.30
C ASP A 107 -3.42 7.69 6.32
N GLN A 108 -4.64 7.35 5.91
CA GLN A 108 -5.79 8.26 5.93
C GLN A 108 -6.67 8.08 7.17
N SER A 109 -6.23 7.26 8.13
CA SER A 109 -7.01 6.85 9.30
C SER A 109 -6.67 7.56 10.60
N ASN A 110 -5.68 8.46 10.58
CA ASN A 110 -5.11 9.12 11.76
C ASN A 110 -4.53 8.16 12.81
N LYS A 111 -4.31 6.88 12.48
CA LYS A 111 -3.81 5.87 13.42
C LYS A 111 -2.28 5.85 13.58
N GLN A 112 -1.55 6.68 12.83
CA GLN A 112 -0.09 6.78 12.86
C GLN A 112 0.59 5.43 12.55
N VAL A 113 0.07 4.72 11.55
CA VAL A 113 0.46 3.35 11.19
C VAL A 113 1.97 3.23 10.92
N THR A 114 2.57 4.26 10.31
CA THR A 114 4.01 4.34 10.04
C THR A 114 4.86 4.12 11.29
N LYS A 115 4.49 4.72 12.44
CA LYS A 115 5.25 4.57 13.69
C LYS A 115 5.15 3.15 14.25
N ALA A 116 3.96 2.55 14.17
CA ALA A 116 3.74 1.17 14.61
C ALA A 116 4.57 0.18 13.77
N LEU A 117 4.61 0.38 12.45
CA LEU A 117 5.43 -0.41 11.53
C LEU A 117 6.93 -0.25 11.79
N GLN A 118 7.43 0.97 11.97
CA GLN A 118 8.83 1.22 12.30
C GLN A 118 9.25 0.56 13.62
N LYS A 119 8.41 0.60 14.65
CA LYS A 119 8.69 -0.06 15.93
C LYS A 119 8.79 -1.58 15.79
N LYS A 120 7.94 -2.18 14.95
CA LYS A 120 7.83 -3.63 14.79
C LYS A 120 8.85 -4.21 13.82
N TYR A 121 9.22 -3.44 12.81
CA TYR A 121 10.15 -3.83 11.75
C TYR A 121 11.26 -2.78 11.59
N PRO A 122 12.15 -2.62 12.60
CA PRO A 122 13.13 -1.53 12.63
C PRO A 122 14.21 -1.59 11.53
N LYS A 123 14.33 -2.75 10.85
CA LYS A 123 15.24 -2.92 9.72
C LYS A 123 14.65 -2.46 8.38
N LEU A 124 13.34 -2.22 8.33
CA LEU A 124 12.66 -1.80 7.11
C LEU A 124 12.48 -0.29 7.10
N ASN A 125 12.60 0.31 5.91
CA ASN A 125 12.47 1.74 5.73
C ASN A 125 11.03 2.13 5.38
N PHE A 126 10.29 2.68 6.36
CA PHE A 126 8.94 3.21 6.14
C PHE A 126 8.95 4.73 6.06
N GLU A 127 8.30 5.27 5.04
CA GLU A 127 8.14 6.71 4.83
C GLU A 127 6.64 7.05 4.78
N ASN A 128 6.19 7.99 5.63
CA ASN A 128 4.81 8.47 5.56
C ASN A 128 4.62 9.32 4.31
N PHE A 129 3.50 9.13 3.63
CA PHE A 129 3.12 9.88 2.45
C PHE A 129 1.70 10.40 2.60
N ASP A 130 1.57 11.71 2.63
CA ASP A 130 0.28 12.40 2.74
C ASP A 130 -0.08 13.01 1.39
N LEU A 131 -1.32 12.79 0.96
CA LEU A 131 -1.88 13.41 -0.24
C LEU A 131 -2.59 14.70 0.15
N ASN A 132 -2.13 15.83 -0.39
CA ASN A 132 -2.75 17.14 -0.21
C ASN A 132 -3.96 17.30 -1.12
#